data_AF-A0A971D1X8-F1
#
_entry.id   AF-A0A971D1X8-F1
#
_cell.length_a   1.000
_cell.length_b   1.000
_cell.length_c   1.000
_cell.angle_alpha   90.00
_cell.angle_beta   90.00
_cell.angle_gamma   90.00
#
_symmetry.space_group_name_H-M   'P 1'
#
loop_
_entity.id
_entity.type
_entity.pdbx_description
1 polymer ?
#
loop_
_entity_poly.entity_id
_entity_poly.type
_entity_poly.pdbx_seq_one_letter_code
_entity_poly.pdbx_strand_id
1 'polypeptide(L)'
;MRTHEIVRYSLAPPGAAVAPAEGAGRVSGLAIPWDTLSADRGGYRDRFARDSVRIGEDVVALLSHDPSIVLGRTSAGTLALEAREDGVYFSLALPDTQAGRDVLTLLRRGDLGQCSFAAVLEREDWDYDSHLRAPVRTVLAAELLEVSVVPLPAFANTTARAEA
;
A
#
# COMPACT_ATOMS: atom_id res chain seq x y z
N MET A 1 10.06 19.63 -19.77
CA MET A 1 8.60 19.38 -19.89
C MET A 1 8.21 18.56 -18.67
N ARG A 2 7.71 19.21 -17.61
CA ARG A 2 7.32 18.53 -16.37
C ARG A 2 5.86 18.14 -16.51
N THR A 3 5.61 16.90 -16.90
CA THR A 3 4.26 16.33 -16.88
C THR A 3 3.95 16.01 -15.42
N HIS A 4 3.27 16.90 -14.73
CA HIS A 4 2.47 16.51 -13.57
C HIS A 4 1.03 16.64 -14.02
N GLU A 5 0.36 15.51 -14.18
CA GLU A 5 -1.08 15.50 -14.32
C GLU A 5 -1.61 14.29 -13.57
N ILE A 6 -2.23 14.55 -12.41
CA ILE A 6 -3.62 14.16 -12.12
C ILE A 6 -4.22 15.26 -11.21
N VAL A 7 -5.41 15.76 -11.56
CA VAL A 7 -6.26 16.64 -10.72
C VAL A 7 -7.55 15.88 -10.39
N ARG A 8 -7.90 15.71 -9.10
CA ARG A 8 -9.27 15.43 -8.61
C ARG A 8 -9.48 16.02 -7.19
N TYR A 9 -10.71 16.46 -6.92
CA TYR A 9 -11.17 17.15 -5.70
C TYR A 9 -12.00 16.22 -4.78
N SER A 10 -11.77 16.26 -3.46
CA SER A 10 -12.70 16.70 -2.37
C SER A 10 -12.68 15.78 -1.13
N LEU A 11 -12.02 16.26 -0.08
CA LEU A 11 -12.39 16.29 1.35
C LEU A 11 -13.32 15.20 1.91
N ALA A 12 -12.72 14.33 2.74
CA ALA A 12 -13.34 13.70 3.91
C ALA A 12 -12.31 13.66 5.05
N PRO A 13 -12.71 13.75 6.34
CA PRO A 13 -11.76 13.84 7.45
C PRO A 13 -11.05 12.49 7.69
N PRO A 14 -9.75 12.47 8.05
CA PRO A 14 -9.08 11.25 8.46
C PRO A 14 -9.59 10.81 9.84
N GLY A 15 -9.84 9.50 9.99
CA GLY A 15 -10.17 8.88 11.28
C GLY A 15 -11.45 8.04 11.32
N ALA A 16 -12.02 7.65 10.19
CA ALA A 16 -13.17 6.74 10.21
C ALA A 16 -12.72 5.33 10.60
N ALA A 17 -13.35 4.77 11.62
CA ALA A 17 -13.34 3.33 11.86
C ALA A 17 -13.76 2.62 10.55
N VAL A 18 -13.04 1.57 10.15
CA VAL A 18 -13.44 0.75 9.01
C VAL A 18 -14.87 0.28 9.28
N ALA A 19 -15.74 0.43 8.28
CA ALA A 19 -17.08 -0.12 8.34
C ALA A 19 -17.02 -1.59 8.80
N PRO A 20 -18.01 -2.07 9.57
CA PRO A 20 -18.10 -3.49 9.88
C PRO A 20 -18.03 -4.27 8.56
N ALA A 21 -17.30 -5.39 8.56
CA ALA A 21 -17.20 -6.22 7.38
C ALA A 21 -18.58 -6.84 7.10
N GLU A 22 -19.34 -6.23 6.20
CA GLU A 22 -20.52 -6.85 5.59
C GLU A 22 -20.03 -7.81 4.48
N GLY A 23 -19.31 -8.88 4.84
CA GLY A 23 -18.78 -9.81 3.83
C GLY A 23 -17.73 -10.80 4.30
N ALA A 24 -16.89 -11.22 3.33
CA ALA A 24 -16.03 -12.40 3.41
C ALA A 24 -15.14 -12.47 4.66
N GLY A 25 -14.64 -11.33 5.14
CA GLY A 25 -13.78 -11.22 6.32
C GLY A 25 -13.01 -9.91 6.33
N ARG A 26 -12.00 -9.81 7.19
CA ARG A 26 -11.09 -8.66 7.27
C ARG A 26 -9.66 -9.05 6.98
N VAL A 27 -8.91 -8.11 6.40
CA VAL A 27 -7.48 -8.23 6.14
C VAL A 27 -6.78 -7.00 6.68
N SER A 28 -5.65 -7.17 7.35
CA SER A 28 -4.80 -6.06 7.77
C SER A 28 -3.33 -6.38 7.61
N GLY A 29 -2.51 -5.33 7.61
CA GLY A 29 -1.07 -5.48 7.57
C GLY A 29 -0.31 -4.19 7.30
N LEU A 30 0.99 -4.35 7.15
CA LEU A 30 1.96 -3.27 6.90
C LEU A 30 2.12 -3.06 5.39
N ALA A 31 1.66 -1.92 4.88
CA ALA A 31 1.72 -1.56 3.46
C ALA A 31 3.05 -0.91 3.06
N ILE A 32 3.55 0.03 3.88
CA ILE A 32 4.79 0.76 3.59
C ILE A 32 5.69 0.71 4.82
N PRO A 33 6.77 -0.10 4.84
CA PRO A 33 7.73 -0.10 5.92
C PRO A 33 8.67 1.11 5.82
N TRP A 34 8.88 1.82 6.93
CA TRP A 34 9.86 2.92 6.99
C TRP A 34 11.29 2.43 6.94
N ASP A 35 12.14 3.25 6.32
CA ASP A 35 13.60 3.12 6.27
C ASP A 35 14.10 1.76 5.77
N THR A 36 13.24 1.02 5.08
CA THR A 36 13.49 -0.32 4.57
C THR A 36 13.79 -0.24 3.08
N LEU A 37 14.80 -0.98 2.62
CA LEU A 37 15.12 -1.08 1.20
C LEU A 37 14.14 -2.02 0.50
N SER A 38 13.66 -1.63 -0.68
CA SER A 38 12.96 -2.51 -1.59
C SER A 38 13.88 -3.62 -2.12
N ALA A 39 13.26 -4.61 -2.76
CA ALA A 39 13.93 -5.45 -3.74
C ALA A 39 14.55 -4.59 -4.87
N ASP A 40 15.44 -5.19 -5.65
CA ASP A 40 16.02 -4.52 -6.82
C ASP A 40 14.92 -4.18 -7.84
N ARG A 41 14.89 -2.91 -8.27
CA ARG A 41 13.91 -2.34 -9.21
C ARG A 41 14.49 -2.12 -10.60
N GLY A 42 15.46 -2.94 -10.99
CA GLY A 42 16.14 -2.83 -12.28
C GLY A 42 17.40 -1.98 -12.21
N GLY A 43 18.20 -2.17 -11.16
CA GLY A 43 19.49 -1.51 -10.95
C GLY A 43 19.49 -0.44 -9.88
N TYR A 44 18.39 -0.28 -9.12
CA TYR A 44 18.32 0.61 -7.97
C TYR A 44 17.31 0.10 -6.94
N ARG A 45 17.34 0.65 -5.72
CA ARG A 45 16.39 0.33 -4.65
C ARG A 45 15.72 1.57 -4.12
N ASP A 46 14.46 1.43 -3.72
CA ASP A 46 13.70 2.48 -3.05
C ASP A 46 13.76 2.30 -1.53
N ARG A 47 13.71 3.43 -0.81
CA ARG A 47 13.50 3.50 0.63
C ARG A 47 12.54 4.65 0.92
N PHE A 48 11.52 4.43 1.71
CA PHE A 48 10.63 5.50 2.18
C PHE A 48 11.12 5.98 3.54
N ALA A 49 11.45 7.27 3.64
CA ALA A 49 11.83 7.85 4.92
C ALA A 49 10.64 7.83 5.89
N ARG A 50 10.93 7.84 7.19
CA ARG A 50 9.90 8.00 8.22
C ARG A 50 8.97 9.18 7.90
N ASP A 51 7.67 8.94 8.01
CA ASP A 51 6.60 9.93 7.79
C ASP A 51 6.63 10.58 6.40
N SER A 52 7.32 9.97 5.41
CA SER A 52 7.45 10.54 4.07
C SER A 52 6.21 10.34 3.20
N VAL A 53 5.15 9.70 3.70
CA VAL A 53 3.96 9.36 2.92
C VAL A 53 2.73 10.01 3.54
N ARG A 54 2.05 10.85 2.76
CA ARG A 54 0.70 11.31 3.04
C ARG A 54 -0.30 10.30 2.49
N ILE A 55 -1.32 9.97 3.27
CA ILE A 55 -2.45 9.17 2.79
C ILE A 55 -3.29 10.05 1.84
N GLY A 56 -3.50 9.58 0.61
CA GLY A 56 -4.33 10.29 -0.37
C GLY A 56 -5.81 10.38 0.05
N GLU A 57 -6.55 11.28 -0.57
CA GLU A 57 -7.97 11.50 -0.23
C GLU A 57 -8.82 10.23 -0.43
N ASP A 58 -8.53 9.47 -1.49
CA ASP A 58 -9.22 8.24 -1.81
C ASP A 58 -8.22 7.16 -2.24
N VAL A 59 -7.83 6.32 -1.28
CA VAL A 59 -6.93 5.21 -1.51
C VAL A 59 -7.75 3.97 -1.81
N VAL A 60 -7.39 3.27 -2.88
CA VAL A 60 -8.06 2.04 -3.32
C VAL A 60 -7.27 0.81 -2.88
N ALA A 61 -7.98 -0.24 -2.48
CA ALA A 61 -7.42 -1.57 -2.26
C ALA A 61 -7.69 -2.48 -3.46
N LEU A 62 -6.65 -3.08 -4.03
CA LEU A 62 -6.74 -3.96 -5.20
C LEU A 62 -6.14 -5.35 -4.94
N LEU A 63 -6.34 -6.25 -5.90
CA LEU A 63 -5.56 -7.47 -6.04
C LEU A 63 -4.54 -7.28 -7.18
N SER A 64 -3.25 -7.54 -6.92
CA SER A 64 -2.20 -7.58 -7.95
C SER A 64 -2.10 -6.31 -8.81
N HIS A 65 -2.39 -5.14 -8.25
CA HIS A 65 -2.45 -3.85 -8.95
C HIS A 65 -3.44 -3.83 -10.13
N ASP A 66 -4.37 -4.77 -10.21
CA ASP A 66 -5.37 -4.83 -11.27
C ASP A 66 -6.56 -3.92 -10.91
N PRO A 67 -6.76 -2.79 -11.60
CA PRO A 67 -7.86 -1.87 -11.29
C PRO A 67 -9.24 -2.47 -11.60
N SER A 68 -9.32 -3.62 -12.27
CA SER A 68 -10.57 -4.35 -12.47
C SER A 68 -10.97 -5.20 -11.26
N ILE A 69 -10.07 -5.43 -10.30
CA ILE A 69 -10.29 -6.25 -9.11
C ILE A 69 -10.18 -5.38 -7.85
N VAL A 70 -11.25 -4.63 -7.58
CA VAL A 70 -11.35 -3.76 -6.40
C VAL A 70 -11.78 -4.56 -5.17
N LEU A 71 -11.00 -4.45 -4.10
CA LEU A 71 -11.26 -5.07 -2.79
C LEU A 71 -11.78 -4.08 -1.75
N GLY A 72 -11.69 -2.77 -1.98
CA GLY A 72 -12.19 -1.76 -1.05
C GLY A 72 -11.57 -0.40 -1.34
N ARG A 73 -11.99 0.63 -0.59
CA ARG A 73 -11.42 1.98 -0.68
C ARG A 73 -11.76 2.83 0.54
N THR A 74 -10.99 3.90 0.77
CA THR A 74 -11.19 4.77 1.94
C THR A 74 -12.49 5.56 1.86
N SER A 75 -12.88 6.08 0.69
CA SER A 75 -14.12 6.86 0.54
C SER A 75 -15.40 6.05 0.77
N ALA A 76 -15.34 4.72 0.65
CA ALA A 76 -16.44 3.80 0.96
C ALA A 76 -16.40 3.30 2.41
N GLY A 77 -15.41 3.70 3.21
CA GLY A 77 -15.21 3.23 4.58
C GLY A 77 -14.78 1.76 4.70
N THR A 78 -14.48 1.08 3.59
CA THR A 78 -14.08 -0.35 3.59
C THR A 78 -12.56 -0.54 3.72
N LEU A 79 -11.78 0.53 3.55
CA LEU A 79 -10.34 0.57 3.82
C LEU A 79 -10.06 1.69 4.83
N ALA A 80 -9.25 1.40 5.84
CA ALA A 80 -8.60 2.41 6.66
C ALA A 80 -7.08 2.26 6.57
N LEU A 81 -6.40 3.39 6.68
CA LEU A 81 -4.95 3.49 6.67
C LEU A 81 -4.49 4.29 7.88
N GLU A 82 -3.38 3.89 8.46
CA GLU A 82 -2.83 4.49 9.67
C GLU A 82 -1.30 4.53 9.56
N ALA A 83 -0.72 5.73 9.68
CA ALA A 83 0.71 5.87 9.85
C ALA A 83 1.09 5.54 11.30
N ARG A 84 2.07 4.65 11.48
CA ARG A 84 2.62 4.22 12.75
C ARG A 84 4.13 4.47 12.78
N GLU A 85 4.76 4.14 13.91
CA GLU A 85 6.18 4.35 14.13
C GLU A 85 7.07 3.58 13.12
N ASP A 86 6.63 2.45 12.60
CA ASP A 86 7.41 1.58 11.72
C ASP A 86 6.88 1.51 10.27
N GLY A 87 5.73 2.13 9.99
CA GLY A 87 5.19 2.17 8.64
C GLY A 87 3.75 2.62 8.53
N VAL A 88 3.20 2.57 7.31
CA VAL A 88 1.75 2.70 7.07
C VAL A 88 1.09 1.33 7.11
N TYR A 89 0.10 1.20 7.98
CA TYR A 89 -0.75 0.03 8.11
C TYR A 89 -2.09 0.23 7.40
N PHE A 90 -2.68 -0.86 6.96
CA PHE A 90 -4.04 -0.89 6.42
C PHE A 90 -4.92 -1.90 7.16
N SER A 91 -6.23 -1.63 7.17
CA SER A 91 -7.26 -2.59 7.57
C SER A 91 -8.40 -2.50 6.54
N LEU A 92 -8.78 -3.65 5.99
CA LEU A 92 -9.62 -3.80 4.82
C LEU A 92 -10.77 -4.76 5.15
N ALA A 93 -12.00 -4.27 5.04
CA ALA A 93 -13.19 -5.11 5.00
C ALA A 93 -13.37 -5.65 3.59
N LEU A 94 -13.18 -6.95 3.40
CA LEU A 94 -13.28 -7.57 2.07
C LEU A 94 -14.76 -7.65 1.63
N PRO A 95 -15.06 -7.33 0.37
CA PRO A 95 -16.39 -7.48 -0.18
C PRO A 95 -16.73 -8.97 -0.32
N ASP A 96 -18.01 -9.31 -0.24
CA ASP A 96 -18.49 -10.67 -0.51
C ASP A 96 -18.59 -10.97 -2.03
N THR A 97 -17.51 -10.70 -2.75
CA THR A 97 -17.32 -11.07 -4.16
C THR A 97 -16.48 -12.33 -4.27
N GLN A 98 -16.41 -12.91 -5.47
CA GLN A 98 -15.51 -14.03 -5.73
C GLN A 98 -14.07 -13.67 -5.35
N ALA A 99 -13.58 -12.53 -5.83
CA ALA A 99 -12.23 -12.06 -5.52
C ALA A 99 -12.00 -11.85 -4.02
N GLY A 100 -12.96 -11.25 -3.29
CA GLY A 100 -12.84 -11.07 -1.85
C GLY A 100 -12.73 -12.40 -1.09
N ARG A 101 -13.59 -13.38 -1.40
CA ARG A 101 -13.54 -14.72 -0.80
C ARG A 101 -12.26 -15.49 -1.16
N ASP A 102 -11.80 -15.36 -2.40
CA ASP A 102 -10.57 -16.00 -2.86
C ASP A 102 -9.34 -15.43 -2.17
N VAL A 103 -9.23 -14.09 -2.08
CA VAL A 103 -8.14 -13.42 -1.36
C VAL A 103 -8.10 -13.86 0.09
N LEU A 104 -9.25 -13.90 0.78
CA LEU A 104 -9.30 -14.37 2.17
C LEU A 104 -8.84 -15.82 2.31
N THR A 105 -9.29 -16.69 1.40
CA THR A 105 -8.93 -18.11 1.40
C THR A 105 -7.43 -18.29 1.18
N LEU A 106 -6.85 -17.59 0.20
CA LEU A 106 -5.43 -17.64 -0.12
C LEU A 106 -4.56 -17.07 1.01
N LEU A 107 -5.01 -16.01 1.69
CA LEU A 107 -4.33 -15.48 2.88
C LEU A 107 -4.36 -16.48 4.04
N ARG A 108 -5.50 -17.13 4.29
CA ARG A 108 -5.63 -18.15 5.36
C ARG A 108 -4.80 -19.40 5.09
N ARG A 109 -4.67 -19.79 3.82
CA ARG A 109 -3.88 -20.95 3.39
C ARG A 109 -2.38 -20.62 3.28
N GLY A 110 -2.02 -19.35 3.23
CA GLY A 110 -0.64 -18.87 3.16
C GLY A 110 -0.07 -18.74 1.75
N ASP A 111 -0.89 -18.84 0.70
CA ASP A 111 -0.44 -18.58 -0.68
C ASP A 111 -0.23 -17.08 -0.94
N LEU A 112 -0.99 -16.25 -0.21
CA LEU A 112 -0.79 -14.82 -0.11
C LEU A 112 -0.39 -14.48 1.32
N GLY A 113 0.42 -13.44 1.48
CA GLY A 113 0.81 -12.97 2.82
C GLY A 113 1.43 -11.58 2.85
N GLN A 114 1.49 -10.91 1.69
CA GLN A 114 2.21 -9.66 1.50
C GLN A 114 1.36 -8.69 0.67
N CYS A 115 1.76 -7.43 0.68
CA CYS A 115 1.12 -6.38 -0.10
C CYS A 115 2.14 -5.46 -0.78
N SER A 116 1.65 -4.62 -1.66
CA SER A 116 2.38 -3.61 -2.40
C SER A 116 1.53 -2.33 -2.43
N PHE A 117 2.05 -1.27 -3.03
CA PHE A 117 1.38 0.02 -3.10
C PHE A 117 1.82 0.83 -4.32
N ALA A 118 0.98 1.78 -4.72
CA ALA A 118 1.32 2.82 -5.68
C ALA A 118 1.19 4.20 -5.04
N ALA A 119 2.17 5.05 -5.29
CA ALA A 119 2.23 6.41 -4.75
C ALA A 119 2.77 7.38 -5.80
N VAL A 120 2.37 8.65 -5.70
CA VAL A 120 2.97 9.76 -6.44
C VAL A 120 4.13 10.30 -5.64
N LEU A 121 5.33 10.29 -6.22
CA LEU A 121 6.51 10.86 -5.58
C LEU A 121 6.53 12.37 -5.79
N GLU A 122 6.67 13.11 -4.68
CA GLU A 122 6.71 14.58 -4.68
C GLU A 122 8.14 15.08 -4.42
N ARG A 123 8.90 14.36 -3.59
CA ARG A 123 10.29 14.67 -3.28
C ARG A 123 11.08 13.40 -3.02
N GLU A 124 12.27 13.35 -3.61
CA GLU A 124 13.20 12.24 -3.51
C GLU A 124 14.65 12.75 -3.43
N ASP A 125 15.51 11.92 -2.86
CA ASP A 125 16.96 12.10 -2.84
C ASP A 125 17.63 10.81 -3.31
N TRP A 126 18.77 10.93 -3.98
CA TRP A 126 19.47 9.81 -4.59
C TRP A 126 20.88 9.66 -4.04
N ASP A 127 21.17 8.46 -3.55
CA ASP A 127 22.50 8.05 -3.12
C ASP A 127 23.14 7.16 -4.19
N TYR A 128 24.20 7.67 -4.79
CA TYR A 128 25.01 6.99 -5.80
C TYR A 128 26.37 6.54 -5.26
N ASP A 129 26.53 6.41 -3.93
CA ASP A 129 27.77 5.92 -3.34
C ASP A 129 28.17 4.57 -3.96
N SER A 130 29.38 4.55 -4.54
CA SER A 130 29.99 3.38 -5.18
C SER A 130 30.18 2.18 -4.26
N HIS A 131 30.11 2.37 -2.93
CA HIS A 131 30.16 1.31 -1.94
C HIS A 131 28.80 0.59 -1.76
N LEU A 132 27.70 1.17 -2.25
CA LEU A 132 26.40 0.51 -2.25
C LEU A 132 26.32 -0.56 -3.34
N ARG A 133 25.53 -1.61 -3.09
CA ARG A 133 25.29 -2.67 -4.08
C ARG A 133 24.55 -2.17 -5.32
N ALA A 134 23.76 -1.10 -5.16
CA ALA A 134 23.02 -0.40 -6.19
C ALA A 134 22.67 1.01 -5.65
N PRO A 135 22.46 2.01 -6.51
CA PRO A 135 21.91 3.30 -6.12
C PRO A 135 20.65 3.16 -5.28
N VAL A 136 20.50 4.05 -4.29
CA VAL A 136 19.33 4.08 -3.41
C VAL A 136 18.59 5.39 -3.60
N ARG A 137 17.32 5.30 -3.98
CA ARG A 137 16.40 6.44 -3.94
C ARG A 137 15.69 6.47 -2.58
N THR A 138 15.92 7.54 -1.84
CA THR A 138 15.17 7.83 -0.62
C THR A 138 13.99 8.74 -0.96
N VAL A 139 12.77 8.26 -0.76
CA VAL A 139 11.55 9.04 -0.91
C VAL A 139 11.35 9.88 0.35
N LEU A 140 11.25 11.20 0.17
CA LEU A 140 11.14 12.19 1.24
C LEU A 140 9.76 12.85 1.32
N ALA A 141 8.95 12.70 0.27
CA ALA A 141 7.53 13.05 0.24
C ALA A 141 6.83 12.27 -0.89
N ALA A 142 5.70 11.65 -0.58
CA ALA A 142 4.84 10.97 -1.54
C ALA A 142 3.37 10.97 -1.09
N GLU A 143 2.46 10.86 -2.05
CA GLU A 143 1.03 10.64 -1.81
C GLU A 143 0.66 9.20 -2.15
N LEU A 144 0.14 8.46 -1.18
CA LEU A 144 -0.35 7.09 -1.37
C LEU A 144 -1.67 7.12 -2.14
N LEU A 145 -1.76 6.33 -3.21
CA LEU A 145 -2.96 6.20 -4.05
C LEU A 145 -3.62 4.82 -3.95
N GLU A 146 -2.84 3.78 -3.67
CA GLU A 146 -3.30 2.40 -3.81
C GLU A 146 -2.50 1.45 -2.92
N VAL A 147 -3.18 0.44 -2.37
CA VAL A 147 -2.58 -0.71 -1.67
C VAL A 147 -3.10 -2.01 -2.29
N SER A 148 -2.22 -2.94 -2.64
CA SER A 148 -2.59 -4.20 -3.29
C SER A 148 -2.17 -5.39 -2.44
N VAL A 149 -3.05 -6.38 -2.29
CA VAL A 149 -2.59 -7.72 -1.92
C VAL A 149 -1.87 -8.30 -3.13
N VAL A 150 -0.65 -8.79 -2.96
CA VAL A 150 0.17 -9.31 -4.07
C VAL A 150 0.90 -10.59 -3.68
N PRO A 151 1.16 -11.49 -4.64
CA PRO A 151 2.06 -12.63 -4.42
C PRO A 151 3.53 -12.24 -4.43
N LEU A 152 3.89 -11.10 -5.05
CA LEU A 152 5.27 -10.65 -5.28
C LEU A 152 5.41 -9.17 -4.88
N PRO A 153 5.80 -8.85 -3.65
CA PRO A 153 5.92 -7.47 -3.21
C PRO A 153 7.24 -6.83 -3.61
N ALA A 154 7.24 -5.51 -3.77
CA ALA A 154 8.48 -4.74 -3.90
C ALA A 154 9.27 -4.66 -2.58
N PHE A 155 8.60 -4.77 -1.43
CA PHE A 155 9.22 -4.73 -0.10
C PHE A 155 8.90 -6.04 0.62
N ALA A 156 9.94 -6.82 0.98
CA ALA A 156 9.74 -8.13 1.59
C ALA A 156 9.10 -8.08 2.99
N ASN A 157 9.18 -6.92 3.66
CA ASN A 157 8.68 -6.71 5.02
C ASN A 157 7.19 -6.36 5.06
N THR A 158 6.55 -6.12 3.91
CA THR A 158 5.11 -5.87 3.89
C THR A 158 4.34 -7.12 4.30
N THR A 159 3.15 -6.91 4.85
CA THR A 159 2.31 -8.01 5.31
C THR A 159 0.87 -7.78 4.91
N ALA A 160 0.18 -8.88 4.62
CA ALA A 160 -1.26 -8.94 4.52
C ALA A 160 -1.71 -10.20 5.25
N ARG A 161 -2.62 -10.08 6.22
CA ARG A 161 -3.08 -11.19 7.04
C ARG A 161 -4.59 -11.16 7.16
N ALA A 162 -5.22 -12.31 7.01
CA ALA A 162 -6.62 -12.49 7.37
C ALA A 162 -6.77 -12.32 8.90
N GLU A 163 -7.74 -11.52 9.33
CA GLU A 163 -8.12 -11.43 10.74
C GLU A 163 -8.96 -12.66 11.13
N ALA A 164 -8.92 -13.02 12.41
CA ALA A 164 -9.64 -14.17 12.97
C ALA A 164 -11.15 -13.91 13.03
#